data_AF-A0ABD6RZR2-F1
#
_entry.id   AF-A0ABD6RZR2-F1
#
_cell.length_a   1.000
_cell.length_b   1.000
_cell.length_c   1.000
_cell.angle_alpha   90.00
_cell.angle_beta   90.00
_cell.angle_gamma   90.00
#
_symmetry.space_group_name_H-M   'P 1'
#
loop_
_entity.id
_entity.type
_entity.pdbx_description
1 polymer ?
#
loop_
_entity_poly.entity_id
_entity_poly.type
_entity_poly.pdbx_seq_one_letter_code
_entity_poly.pdbx_strand_id
1 'polypeptide(L)' 'MEKRKMTKCDYWIAYMFIREEGGHWEWGNGHVNIAEVYSGIEWVREIEARISRRYKYNTVKIMNFIPVLRGE' A
#
# COMPACT_ATOMS: atom_id res chain seq x y z
N MET A 1 -7.73 -17.22 24.14
CA MET A 1 -7.47 -16.74 22.77
C MET A 1 -6.34 -15.73 22.87
N GLU A 2 -5.13 -16.12 22.50
CA GLU A 2 -3.95 -15.27 22.62
C GLU A 2 -4.08 -14.09 21.65
N LYS A 3 -4.03 -12.84 22.14
CA LYS A 3 -4.03 -11.66 21.29
C LYS A 3 -2.72 -11.68 20.49
N ARG A 4 -2.75 -12.12 19.23
CA ARG A 4 -1.61 -11.96 18.31
C ARG A 4 -1.18 -10.50 18.37
N LYS A 5 0.06 -10.24 18.80
CA LYS A 5 0.66 -8.91 18.76
C LYS A 5 0.67 -8.48 17.30
N MET A 6 -0.21 -7.55 16.95
CA MET A 6 -0.26 -6.98 15.62
C MET A 6 0.91 -6.01 15.51
N THR A 7 2.01 -6.45 14.90
CA THR A 7 3.09 -5.54 14.52
C THR A 7 2.56 -4.65 13.41
N LYS A 8 2.50 -3.35 13.69
CA LYS A 8 2.14 -2.32 12.73
C LYS A 8 3.42 -1.84 12.08
N CYS A 9 3.70 -2.32 10.87
CA CYS A 9 4.85 -1.89 10.10
C CYS A 9 4.45 -0.70 9.22
N ASP A 10 5.14 0.42 9.40
CA ASP A 10 4.94 1.65 8.63
C ASP A 10 5.85 1.64 7.40
N TYR A 11 5.29 1.91 6.22
CA TYR A 11 6.03 1.96 4.96
C TYR A 11 5.71 3.24 4.19
N TRP A 12 6.75 3.83 3.59
CA TRP A 12 6.60 4.69 2.44
C TRP A 12 6.48 3.82 1.18
N ILE A 13 5.52 4.15 0.34
CA ILE A 13 5.29 3.45 -0.92
C ILE A 13 5.40 4.40 -2.10
N ALA A 14 5.96 3.88 -3.19
CA ALA A 14 5.86 4.48 -4.51
C ALA A 14 4.96 3.60 -5.38
N TYR A 15 4.01 4.19 -6.09
CA TYR A 15 3.05 3.47 -6.91
C TYR A 15 2.76 4.20 -8.21
N MET A 16 2.34 3.43 -9.21
CA MET A 16 1.79 3.96 -10.45
C MET A 16 0.28 3.79 -10.45
N PHE A 17 -0.45 4.72 -11.07
CA PHE A 17 -1.91 4.64 -11.18
C PHE A 17 -2.44 5.13 -12.52
N ILE A 18 -3.66 4.71 -12.85
CA ILE A 18 -4.47 5.19 -13.96
C ILE A 18 -5.76 5.76 -13.36
N ARG A 19 -6.11 7.00 -13.71
CA ARG A 19 -7.38 7.62 -13.29
C ARG A 19 -8.55 7.05 -14.07
N GLU A 20 -9.76 7.14 -13.53
CA GLU A 20 -10.97 6.73 -14.27
C GLU A 20 -11.16 7.52 -15.58
N GLU A 21 -10.78 8.80 -15.59
CA GLU A 21 -10.99 9.71 -16.72
C GLU A 21 -9.81 9.75 -17.72
N GLY A 22 -8.71 9.05 -17.46
CA GLY A 22 -7.47 9.15 -18.26
C GLY A 22 -6.79 7.81 -18.47
N GLY A 23 -6.34 7.53 -19.69
CA GLY A 23 -5.68 6.25 -20.05
C GLY A 23 -4.17 6.19 -19.83
N HIS A 24 -3.57 7.22 -19.23
CA HIS A 24 -2.13 7.31 -19.04
C HIS A 24 -1.71 6.93 -17.63
N TRP A 25 -0.51 6.37 -17.52
CA TRP A 25 0.09 6.07 -16.22
C TRP A 25 0.66 7.33 -15.57
N GLU A 26 0.30 7.55 -14.32
CA GLU A 26 0.82 8.60 -13.44
C GLU A 26 1.54 7.98 -12.23
N TRP A 27 2.34 8.80 -11.54
CA TRP A 27 3.11 8.40 -10.36
C TRP A 27 2.54 9.01 -9.08
N GLY A 28 2.52 8.20 -8.02
CA GLY A 28 2.11 8.61 -6.69
C GLY A 28 3.03 8.06 -5.60
N ASN A 29 2.98 8.68 -4.44
CA ASN A 29 3.60 8.17 -3.23
C ASN A 29 2.62 8.24 -2.07
N GLY A 30 2.87 7.46 -1.03
CA GLY A 30 1.99 7.43 0.13
C GLY A 30 2.61 6.75 1.32
N HIS A 31 1.98 6.93 2.47
CA HIS A 31 2.33 6.24 3.70
C HIS A 31 1.26 5.20 4.01
N VAL A 32 1.67 3.96 4.26
CA VAL A 32 0.77 2.86 4.57
C VAL A 32 1.25 2.11 5.80
N ASN A 33 0.29 1.73 6.65
CA ASN A 33 0.53 0.85 7.76
C ASN A 33 0.03 -0.56 7.41
N ILE A 34 0.88 -1.55 7.61
CA ILE A 34 0.60 -2.97 7.38
C ILE A 34 0.54 -3.65 8.74
N ALA A 35 -0.57 -4.33 8.99
CA ALA A 35 -0.65 -5.28 10.08
C ALA A 35 0.01 -6.58 9.59
N GLU A 36 1.10 -7.03 10.22
CA GLU A 36 1.83 -8.27 9.91
C GLU A 36 1.02 -9.54 10.22
N VAL A 37 -0.19 -9.65 9.68
CA VAL A 37 -1.02 -10.87 9.71
C VAL A 37 -1.12 -11.51 8.33
N TYR A 38 -0.66 -10.83 7.29
CA TYR A 38 -0.76 -11.25 5.89
C TYR A 38 0.59 -11.74 5.36
N SER A 39 0.60 -12.92 4.73
CA SER A 39 1.78 -13.48 4.09
C SER A 39 1.93 -12.99 2.65
N GLY A 40 3.07 -12.38 2.31
CA GLY A 40 3.49 -12.18 0.92
C GLY A 40 2.53 -11.35 0.04
N ILE A 41 2.27 -11.77 -1.20
CA ILE A 41 1.62 -10.93 -2.23
C ILE A 41 0.22 -10.38 -1.88
N GLU A 42 -0.48 -10.97 -0.90
CA GLU A 42 -1.85 -10.58 -0.53
C GLU A 42 -1.94 -9.16 0.04
N TRP A 43 -0.95 -8.74 0.84
CA TRP A 43 -0.95 -7.40 1.43
C TRP A 43 -0.70 -6.31 0.37
N VAL A 44 0.07 -6.61 -0.67
CA VAL A 44 0.29 -5.67 -1.80
C VAL A 44 -1.04 -5.38 -2.50
N ARG A 45 -1.82 -6.42 -2.80
CA ARG A 45 -3.14 -6.29 -3.43
C ARG A 45 -4.13 -5.53 -2.55
N GLU A 46 -4.11 -5.77 -1.24
CA GLU A 46 -4.96 -5.01 -0.31
C GLU A 46 -4.63 -3.51 -0.36
N ILE A 47 -3.34 -3.16 -0.35
CA ILE A 47 -2.88 -1.78 -0.44
C ILE A 47 -3.28 -1.14 -1.76
N GLU A 48 -3.07 -1.82 -2.89
CA GLU A 48 -3.49 -1.34 -4.22
C GLU A 48 -5.00 -1.06 -4.24
N ALA A 49 -5.81 -1.99 -3.72
CA ALA A 49 -7.26 -1.83 -3.64
C ALA A 49 -7.67 -0.69 -2.70
N ARG A 50 -6.93 -0.45 -1.60
CA ARG A 50 -7.19 0.67 -0.68
C ARG A 50 -6.88 2.02 -1.34
N ILE A 51 -5.75 2.13 -2.05
CA ILE A 51 -5.37 3.34 -2.78
C ILE A 51 -6.36 3.61 -3.91
N SER A 52 -6.66 2.58 -4.72
CA SER A 52 -7.64 2.67 -5.80
C SER A 52 -8.99 3.19 -5.30
N ARG A 53 -9.54 2.61 -4.22
CA ARG A 53 -10.81 3.07 -3.63
C ARG A 53 -10.73 4.48 -3.05
N ARG A 54 -9.64 4.83 -2.37
CA ARG A 54 -9.48 6.14 -1.71
C ARG A 54 -9.42 7.28 -2.72
N TYR A 55 -8.74 7.07 -3.84
CA TYR A 55 -8.48 8.11 -4.83
C TYR A 55 -9.26 7.93 -6.14
N LYS A 56 -10.13 6.92 -6.22
CA LYS A 56 -10.92 6.57 -7.41
C LYS A 56 -10.03 6.36 -8.64
N TYR A 57 -8.98 5.56 -8.45
CA TYR A 57 -8.11 5.14 -9.55
C TYR A 57 -8.62 3.83 -10.12
N ASN A 58 -8.65 3.73 -11.46
CA ASN A 58 -9.04 2.53 -12.17
C ASN A 58 -8.01 1.40 -11.98
N THR A 59 -6.72 1.74 -11.94
CA THR A 59 -5.65 0.78 -11.72
C THR A 59 -4.57 1.39 -10.83
N VAL A 60 -4.03 0.58 -9.91
CA VAL A 60 -2.88 0.92 -9.07
C VAL A 60 -1.90 -0.23 -9.09
N LYS A 61 -0.61 0.07 -9.19
CA LYS A 61 0.49 -0.89 -9.04
C LYS A 61 1.53 -0.35 -8.07
N ILE A 62 1.78 -1.07 -6.98
CA ILE A 62 2.89 -0.70 -6.10
C ILE A 62 4.21 -1.06 -6.78
N MET A 63 5.14 -0.11 -6.77
CA MET A 63 6.47 -0.26 -7.37
C MET A 63 7.56 -0.45 -6.32
N ASN A 64 7.41 0.16 -5.14
CA ASN A 64 8.41 0.06 -4.08
C ASN A 64 7.81 0.20 -2.69
N PHE A 65 8.45 -0.47 -1.72
CA PHE A 65 8.18 -0.39 -0.28
C PHE A 65 9.46 0.00 0.45
N ILE A 66 9.41 1.12 1.17
CA ILE A 66 10.52 1.62 1.97
C ILE A 66 10.07 1.56 3.44
N PRO A 67 10.65 0.66 4.26
CA PRO A 67 10.28 0.58 5.67
C PRO A 67 10.62 1.89 6.38
N VAL A 68 9.68 2.40 7.16
CA VAL A 68 9.92 3.52 8.06
C VAL A 68 10.54 2.95 9.31
N LEU A 69 11.88 2.96 9.35
CA LEU A 69 12.61 2.64 10.56
C LEU A 69 12.26 3.70 11.61
N ARG A 70 11.50 3.31 12.63
CA ARG A 70 11.39 4.10 13.85
C ARG A 70 12.75 3.99 14.52
N GLY A 71 13.51 5.09 14.54
CA GLY A 71 14.78 5.16 15.27
C GLY A 71 14.57 4.71 16.72
N GLU A 72 15.52 3.91 17.21
CA GLU A 72 15.60 3.48 18.62
C GLU A 72 15.69 4.68 19.57
#